data_AF-A0A925JW38-F1
#
_entry.id   AF-A0A925JW38-F1
#
_cell.length_a   1.000
_cell.length_b   1.000
_cell.length_c   1.000
_cell.angle_alpha   90.00
_cell.angle_beta   90.00
_cell.angle_gamma   90.00
#
_symmetry.space_group_name_H-M   'P 1'
#
loop_
_entity.id
_entity.type
_entity.pdbx_description
1 polymer ?
#
loop_
_entity_poly.entity_id
_entity_poly.type
_entity_poly.pdbx_seq_one_letter_code
_entity_poly.pdbx_strand_id
1 'polypeptide(L)'
;MTRSINWELTNGDGETSSAETFPPDFETLKAEVMKGIALALKVNATDSASVPDLDEKRGVDFYEEVTKFEVELIRQALAHTGGNQRAAARLLGMKTTTLYTKVKSYKLDIDSVAA
;
A
#
# COMPACT_ATOMS: atom_id res chain seq x y z
N MET A 1 -2.82 49.07 15.36
CA MET A 1 -3.29 48.57 16.67
C MET A 1 -2.97 47.09 16.76
N THR A 2 -1.81 46.73 17.31
CA THR A 2 -1.37 45.34 17.48
C THR A 2 -1.13 45.14 18.96
N ARG A 3 -2.04 44.45 19.64
CA ARG A 3 -1.97 44.20 21.08
C ARG A 3 -1.06 43.02 21.33
N SER A 4 0.13 43.28 21.87
CA SER A 4 0.99 42.29 22.51
C SER A 4 0.27 41.74 23.74
N ILE A 5 0.16 40.41 23.86
CA ILE A 5 -0.33 39.76 25.07
C ILE A 5 0.91 39.25 25.80
N ASN A 6 1.30 39.99 26.83
CA ASN A 6 2.34 39.60 27.78
C ASN A 6 1.71 38.61 28.77
N TRP A 7 2.26 37.39 28.89
CA TRP A 7 1.82 36.45 29.91
C TRP A 7 2.80 36.54 31.08
N GLU A 8 2.44 37.32 32.09
CA GLU A 8 3.06 37.23 33.41
C GLU A 8 1.94 37.01 34.39
N LEU A 9 1.89 35.82 35.00
CA LEU A 9 1.13 35.60 36.22
C LEU A 9 2.12 35.15 37.28
N THR A 10 2.26 36.02 38.28
CA THR A 10 3.06 35.84 39.49
C THR A 10 2.40 34.81 40.39
N ASN A 11 3.15 33.81 40.84
CA ASN A 11 2.65 32.81 41.80
C ASN A 11 2.90 33.28 43.24
N GLY A 12 1.84 33.67 43.95
CA GLY A 12 1.60 33.25 45.33
C GLY A 12 0.35 32.38 45.22
N ASP A 13 0.29 31.14 45.69
CA ASP A 13 0.68 30.62 47.00
C ASP A 13 0.91 29.11 46.83
N GLY A 14 1.71 28.49 47.70
CA GLY A 14 2.10 27.08 47.54
C GLY A 14 0.94 26.09 47.69
N GLU A 15 0.62 25.39 46.59
CA GLU A 15 -0.11 24.12 46.63
C GLU A 15 0.34 23.22 45.45
N THR A 16 0.88 22.05 45.78
CA THR A 16 1.24 21.01 44.82
C THR A 16 0.06 20.09 44.59
N SER A 17 -0.28 19.81 43.32
CA SER A 17 -0.81 18.53 42.80
C SER A 17 -1.95 18.76 41.82
N SER A 18 -1.64 18.57 40.54
CA SER A 18 -2.45 17.75 39.63
C SER A 18 -1.58 17.42 38.43
N ALA A 19 -1.58 16.15 38.02
CA ALA A 19 -0.85 15.68 36.86
C ALA A 19 -1.28 16.47 35.61
N GLU A 20 -0.49 17.48 35.27
CA GLU A 20 -0.61 18.14 33.99
C GLU A 20 -0.11 17.15 32.95
N THR A 21 -1.05 16.42 32.35
CA THR A 21 -0.89 15.91 30.98
C THR A 21 -0.71 17.15 30.12
N PHE A 22 0.54 17.63 30.06
CA PHE A 22 0.95 18.68 29.16
C PHE A 22 0.45 18.31 27.76
N PRO A 23 -0.18 19.25 27.03
CA PRO A 23 -0.67 18.96 25.70
C PRO A 23 0.48 18.36 24.88
N PRO A 24 0.19 17.36 24.02
CA PRO A 24 1.21 16.65 23.27
C PRO A 24 2.19 17.65 22.67
N ASP A 25 3.46 17.56 23.10
CA ASP A 25 4.54 18.38 22.55
C ASP A 25 4.46 18.32 21.02
N PHE A 26 4.84 19.40 20.35
CA PHE A 26 4.79 19.50 18.89
C PHE A 26 5.47 18.30 18.21
N GLU A 27 6.51 17.75 18.84
CA GLU A 27 7.20 16.54 18.39
C GLU A 27 6.34 15.27 18.48
N THR A 28 5.48 15.13 19.50
CA THR A 28 4.54 14.00 19.60
C THR A 28 3.41 14.11 18.57
N LEU A 29 2.92 15.33 18.31
CA LEU A 29 1.94 15.56 17.26
C LEU A 29 2.54 15.28 15.88
N LYS A 30 3.77 15.73 15.64
CA LYS A 30 4.52 15.46 14.42
C LYS A 30 4.76 13.96 14.24
N ALA A 31 5.11 13.24 15.30
CA ALA A 31 5.27 11.79 15.27
C ALA A 31 3.96 11.08 14.91
N GLU A 32 2.83 11.50 15.49
CA GLU A 32 1.53 10.88 15.20
C GLU A 32 1.06 11.17 13.77
N VAL A 33 1.26 12.40 13.29
CA VAL A 33 0.99 12.77 11.88
C VAL A 33 1.89 11.98 10.93
N MET A 34 3.19 11.87 11.21
CA MET A 34 4.12 11.09 10.40
C MET A 34 3.76 9.61 10.34
N LYS A 35 3.29 9.04 11.47
CA LYS A 35 2.80 7.66 11.53
C LYS A 35 1.53 7.47 10.70
N GLY A 36 0.59 8.42 10.77
CA GLY A 36 -0.63 8.41 9.95
C GLY A 36 -0.32 8.49 8.45
N ILE A 37 0.59 9.38 8.05
CA ILE A 37 1.06 9.49 6.66
C ILE A 37 1.77 8.21 6.22
N ALA A 38 2.67 7.66 7.04
CA ALA A 38 3.38 6.42 6.73
C ALA A 38 2.41 5.24 6.55
N LEU A 39 1.37 5.15 7.38
CA LEU A 39 0.32 4.14 7.25
C LEU A 39 -0.45 4.32 5.94
N ALA A 40 -0.88 5.54 5.62
CA ALA A 40 -1.60 5.85 4.39
C ALA A 40 -0.77 5.56 3.12
N LEU A 41 0.52 5.89 3.13
CA LEU A 41 1.43 5.58 2.04
C LEU A 41 1.66 4.06 1.90
N LYS A 42 1.73 3.32 3.00
CA LYS A 42 1.90 1.86 2.97
C LYS A 42 0.71 1.15 2.33
N VAL A 43 -0.51 1.63 2.58
CA VAL A 43 -1.75 1.09 1.96
C VAL A 43 -1.79 1.33 0.44
N ASN A 44 -1.21 2.44 -0.03
CA ASN A 44 -1.14 2.73 -1.47
C ASN A 44 0.05 2.04 -2.16
N ALA A 45 1.10 1.68 -1.40
CA ALA A 45 2.26 0.97 -1.92
C ALA A 45 2.05 -0.54 -2.05
N THR A 46 1.04 -1.12 -1.38
CA THR A 46 0.76 -2.56 -1.42
C THR A 46 0.20 -3.06 -2.75
N ASP A 47 -0.22 -2.17 -3.65
CA ASP A 47 -0.65 -2.54 -5.01
C ASP A 47 0.52 -2.63 -6.01
N SER A 48 1.72 -2.21 -5.62
CA SER A 48 2.89 -2.37 -6.48
C SER A 48 3.49 -3.75 -6.23
N ALA A 49 3.37 -4.63 -7.21
CA ALA A 49 4.01 -5.95 -7.27
C ALA A 49 5.39 -5.89 -6.59
N SER A 50 5.49 -6.48 -5.40
CA SER A 50 6.70 -6.45 -4.59
C SER A 50 7.83 -7.06 -5.40
N VAL A 51 8.82 -6.24 -5.77
CA VAL A 51 10.08 -6.76 -6.30
C VAL A 51 10.61 -7.76 -5.26
N PRO A 52 10.92 -9.01 -5.63
CA PRO A 52 11.42 -9.98 -4.68
C PRO A 52 12.71 -9.46 -4.06
N ASP A 53 12.83 -9.62 -2.75
CA ASP A 53 14.07 -9.33 -2.04
C ASP A 53 15.15 -10.29 -2.53
N LEU A 54 16.10 -9.77 -3.30
CA LEU A 54 17.19 -10.54 -3.88
C LEU A 54 18.24 -10.82 -2.78
N ASP A 55 17.89 -11.66 -1.81
CA ASP A 55 18.84 -12.12 -0.79
C ASP A 55 19.90 -13.00 -1.46
N GLU A 56 21.13 -12.48 -1.55
CA GLU A 56 22.29 -13.16 -2.14
C GLU A 56 22.51 -14.58 -1.56
N LYS A 57 22.05 -14.86 -0.33
CA LYS A 57 22.24 -16.15 0.34
C LYS A 57 21.19 -17.20 -0.05
N ARG A 58 19.98 -16.78 -0.42
CA ARG A 58 18.89 -17.68 -0.82
C ARG A 58 18.74 -17.78 -2.32
N GLY A 59 19.08 -16.73 -3.06
CA GLY A 59 18.80 -16.62 -4.49
C GLY A 59 17.30 -16.55 -4.77
N VAL A 60 16.95 -16.30 -6.03
CA VAL A 60 15.56 -16.24 -6.48
C VAL A 60 15.44 -17.05 -7.77
N ASP A 61 14.42 -17.91 -7.85
CA ASP A 61 14.10 -18.59 -9.12
C ASP A 61 13.40 -17.60 -10.03
N PHE A 62 14.11 -17.17 -11.07
CA PHE A 62 13.61 -16.24 -12.08
C PHE A 62 12.32 -16.74 -12.73
N TYR A 63 12.20 -18.04 -13.02
CA TYR A 63 11.01 -18.57 -13.70
C TYR A 63 9.80 -18.59 -12.77
N GLU A 64 10.01 -18.89 -11.49
CA GLU A 64 8.95 -18.80 -10.49
C GLU A 64 8.43 -17.36 -10.36
N GLU A 65 9.35 -16.39 -10.31
CA GLU A 65 8.98 -14.98 -10.16
C GLU A 65 8.27 -14.43 -11.41
N VAL A 66 8.79 -14.74 -12.60
CA VAL A 66 8.12 -14.41 -13.85
C VAL A 66 6.73 -15.03 -13.89
N THR A 67 6.57 -16.26 -13.40
CA THR A 67 5.25 -16.92 -13.33
C THR A 67 4.30 -16.17 -12.41
N LYS A 68 4.74 -15.74 -11.23
CA LYS A 68 3.92 -14.94 -10.30
C LYS A 68 3.50 -13.62 -10.95
N PHE A 69 4.44 -12.93 -11.58
CA PHE A 69 4.19 -11.70 -12.31
C PHE A 69 3.18 -11.89 -13.45
N GLU A 70 3.37 -12.93 -14.29
CA GLU A 70 2.45 -13.24 -15.38
C GLU A 70 1.04 -13.57 -14.88
N VAL A 71 0.93 -14.32 -13.78
CA VAL A 71 -0.36 -14.65 -13.16
C VAL A 71 -1.10 -13.39 -12.73
N GLU A 72 -0.42 -12.49 -12.04
CA GLU A 72 -1.02 -11.24 -11.57
C GLU A 72 -1.44 -10.34 -12.73
N LEU A 73 -0.56 -10.21 -13.73
CA LEU A 73 -0.86 -9.43 -14.93
C LEU A 73 -2.08 -9.97 -15.70
N ILE A 74 -2.20 -11.29 -15.80
CA ILE A 74 -3.38 -11.93 -16.43
C ILE A 74 -4.64 -11.68 -15.61
N ARG A 75 -4.57 -11.77 -14.27
CA ARG A 75 -5.71 -11.50 -13.39
C ARG A 75 -6.21 -10.08 -13.57
N GLN A 76 -5.31 -9.10 -13.53
CA GLN A 76 -5.66 -7.69 -13.71
C GLN A 76 -6.33 -7.45 -15.07
N ALA A 77 -5.79 -8.02 -16.16
CA ALA A 77 -6.39 -7.88 -17.48
C ALA A 77 -7.79 -8.53 -17.57
N LEU A 78 -8.02 -9.66 -16.90
CA LEU A 78 -9.34 -10.30 -16.83
C LEU A 78 -10.31 -9.46 -16.00
N ALA A 79 -9.90 -8.97 -14.84
CA ALA A 79 -10.71 -8.08 -14.00
C ALA A 79 -11.12 -6.80 -14.76
N HIS A 80 -10.15 -6.13 -15.40
CA HIS A 80 -10.39 -4.93 -16.22
C HIS A 80 -11.37 -5.14 -17.38
N THR A 81 -11.53 -6.38 -17.84
CA THR A 81 -12.38 -6.72 -18.98
C THR A 81 -13.63 -7.50 -18.60
N GLY A 82 -13.90 -7.67 -17.30
CA GLY A 82 -15.04 -8.43 -16.80
C GLY A 82 -15.00 -9.90 -17.21
N GLY A 83 -13.82 -10.53 -17.18
CA GLY A 83 -13.61 -11.93 -17.54
C GLY A 83 -13.56 -12.22 -19.06
N ASN A 84 -13.69 -11.20 -19.91
CA ASN A 84 -13.63 -11.39 -21.36
C ASN A 84 -12.21 -11.68 -21.86
N GLN A 85 -11.87 -12.97 -21.98
CA GLN A 85 -10.55 -13.43 -22.42
C GLN A 85 -10.10 -12.84 -23.76
N ARG A 86 -11.01 -12.58 -24.72
CA ARG A 86 -10.62 -11.97 -26.00
C ARG A 86 -10.19 -10.52 -25.81
N ALA A 87 -10.90 -9.78 -24.96
CA ALA A 87 -10.57 -8.41 -24.63
C ALA A 87 -9.28 -8.34 -23.78
N ALA A 88 -9.13 -9.23 -22.79
CA ALA A 88 -7.91 -9.35 -21.98
C ALA A 88 -6.69 -9.70 -22.83
N ALA A 89 -6.80 -10.65 -23.77
CA ALA A 89 -5.71 -11.01 -24.67
C ALA A 89 -5.27 -9.83 -25.55
N ARG A 90 -6.25 -9.05 -26.04
CA ARG A 90 -5.97 -7.82 -26.79
C ARG A 90 -5.29 -6.76 -25.91
N LEU A 91 -5.72 -6.61 -24.65
CA LEU A 91 -5.10 -5.69 -23.70
C LEU A 91 -3.64 -6.06 -23.41
N LEU A 92 -3.38 -7.37 -23.28
CA LEU A 92 -2.04 -7.92 -23.05
C LEU A 92 -1.19 -8.04 -24.33
N GLY A 93 -1.72 -7.67 -25.50
CA GLY A 93 -0.99 -7.74 -26.76
C GLY A 93 -0.67 -9.16 -27.24
N MET A 94 -1.44 -10.17 -26.83
CA MET A 94 -1.21 -11.58 -27.20
C MET A 94 -2.41 -12.25 -27.85
N LYS A 95 -2.20 -13.43 -28.46
CA LYS A 95 -3.27 -14.23 -29.05
C LYS A 95 -4.17 -14.79 -27.95
N THR A 96 -5.49 -14.83 -28.21
CA THR A 96 -6.46 -15.44 -27.28
C THR A 96 -6.14 -16.89 -26.95
N THR A 97 -5.63 -17.66 -27.91
CA THR A 97 -5.22 -19.06 -27.69
C THR A 97 -4.06 -19.17 -26.72
N THR A 98 -3.08 -18.26 -26.80
CA THR A 98 -1.95 -18.19 -25.86
C THR A 98 -2.44 -17.85 -24.45
N LEU A 99 -3.32 -16.86 -24.32
CA LEU A 99 -3.91 -16.50 -23.03
C LEU A 99 -4.70 -17.68 -22.44
N TYR A 100 -5.51 -18.36 -23.26
CA TYR A 100 -6.26 -19.55 -22.83
C TYR A 100 -5.34 -20.64 -22.29
N THR A 101 -4.23 -20.93 -22.98
CA THR A 101 -3.24 -21.91 -22.50
C THR A 101 -2.62 -21.47 -21.17
N LYS A 102 -2.21 -20.21 -21.05
CA LYS A 102 -1.62 -19.66 -19.81
C LYS A 102 -2.60 -19.71 -18.63
N VAL A 103 -3.86 -19.30 -18.83
CA VAL A 103 -4.94 -19.38 -17.83
C VAL A 103 -5.14 -20.82 -17.35
N LYS A 104 -5.15 -21.79 -18.27
CA LYS A 104 -5.28 -23.22 -17.93
C LYS A 104 -4.06 -23.76 -17.20
N SER A 105 -2.86 -23.42 -17.65
CA SER A 105 -1.60 -23.84 -17.02
C SER A 105 -1.48 -23.32 -15.58
N TYR A 106 -1.93 -22.09 -15.34
CA TYR A 106 -1.90 -21.45 -14.03
C TYR A 106 -3.13 -21.74 -13.18
N LYS A 107 -4.09 -22.52 -13.70
CA LYS A 107 -5.35 -22.88 -13.02
C LYS A 107 -6.08 -21.65 -12.49
N LEU A 108 -6.08 -20.58 -13.28
CA LEU A 108 -6.79 -19.35 -12.93
C LEU A 108 -8.28 -19.58 -13.17
N ASP A 109 -9.06 -19.35 -12.12
CA ASP A 109 -10.51 -19.29 -12.24
C ASP A 109 -10.90 -17.90 -12.74
N ILE A 110 -11.57 -17.86 -13.89
CA ILE A 110 -11.90 -16.61 -14.57
C ILE A 110 -13.10 -15.95 -13.89
N ASP A 111 -14.00 -16.76 -13.34
CA ASP A 111 -15.27 -16.31 -12.80
C ASP A 111 -15.06 -15.63 -11.43
N SER A 112 -14.11 -16.12 -10.63
CA SER A 112 -13.74 -15.46 -9.35
C SER A 112 -12.92 -14.18 -9.49
N VAL A 113 -12.30 -13.94 -10.65
CA VAL A 113 -11.48 -12.74 -10.91
C VAL A 113 -12.29 -11.59 -11.52
N ALA A 114 -13.48 -11.90 -12.05
CA ALA A 114 -14.39 -10.92 -12.65
C ALA A 114 -15.42 -10.33 -11.68
N ALA A 115 -15.46 -10.82 -10.43
CA ALA A 115 -16.38 -10.39 -9.37
C ALA A 115 -15.78 -9.24 -8.55
#